data_AF-A0A4U6BS21-F1
#
_entry.id   AF-A0A4U6BS21-F1
#
_cell.length_a   1.000
_cell.length_b   1.000
_cell.length_c   1.000
_cell.angle_alpha   90.00
_cell.angle_beta   90.00
_cell.angle_gamma   90.00
#
_symmetry.space_group_name_H-M   'P 1'
#
loop_
_entity.id
_entity.type
_entity.pdbx_description
1 polymer ?
#
loop_
_entity_poly.entity_id
_entity_poly.type
_entity_poly.pdbx_seq_one_letter_code
_entity_poly.pdbx_strand_id
1 'polypeptide(L)'
;MVAWPFTEVVALTLNSRLTAGTLALAVLIAAASQSVTRHAEAAGGAGICRRDAAEVLAGKKRITNAQARRITGASLVRQIKPGQPVTMDYRQERVTIETDPKTGRIVRAFCG
;
A
#
# COMPACT_ATOMS: atom_id res chain seq x y z
N MET A 1 -11.61 -14.00 -19.47
CA MET A 1 -12.79 -13.54 -20.23
C MET A 1 -14.02 -14.26 -19.69
N VAL A 2 -14.46 -13.92 -18.48
CA VAL A 2 -15.72 -14.40 -17.91
C VAL A 2 -16.68 -13.22 -17.94
N ALA A 3 -17.51 -13.20 -18.97
CA ALA A 3 -18.73 -12.44 -18.99
C ALA A 3 -19.83 -13.23 -18.26
N TRP A 4 -20.95 -12.54 -18.01
CA TRP A 4 -22.24 -12.99 -17.48
C TRP A 4 -22.40 -12.98 -15.94
N PRO A 5 -23.61 -12.73 -15.41
CA PRO A 5 -24.81 -12.07 -15.97
C PRO A 5 -25.39 -11.01 -14.99
N PHE A 6 -26.01 -9.94 -15.47
CA PHE A 6 -27.47 -9.83 -15.59
C PHE A 6 -28.29 -10.54 -14.48
N THR A 7 -28.97 -9.69 -13.71
CA THR A 7 -30.23 -9.89 -12.97
C THR A 7 -30.23 -10.78 -11.73
N GLU A 8 -30.28 -10.12 -10.56
CA GLU A 8 -31.21 -10.55 -9.52
C GLU A 8 -32.30 -9.48 -9.33
N VAL A 9 -33.52 -9.96 -9.50
CA VAL A 9 -34.79 -9.27 -9.38
C VAL A 9 -35.22 -9.38 -7.92
N VAL A 10 -35.46 -8.27 -7.23
CA VAL A 10 -36.42 -8.25 -6.13
C VAL A 10 -37.43 -7.15 -6.43
N ALA A 11 -38.54 -7.61 -7.00
CA ALA A 11 -39.79 -6.88 -7.05
C ALA A 11 -40.18 -6.50 -5.61
N LEU A 12 -40.27 -5.21 -5.33
CA LEU A 12 -41.26 -4.73 -4.37
C LEU A 12 -42.23 -3.83 -5.12
N THR A 13 -43.33 -4.46 -5.48
CA THR A 13 -44.64 -3.88 -5.74
C THR A 13 -44.90 -2.65 -4.86
N LEU A 14 -45.21 -1.51 -5.47
CA LEU A 14 -46.27 -0.65 -4.93
C LEU A 14 -46.76 0.33 -5.99
N ASN A 15 -47.77 -0.09 -6.75
CA ASN A 15 -48.69 0.84 -7.38
C ASN A 15 -49.41 1.61 -6.26
N SER A 16 -48.96 2.82 -5.97
CA SER A 16 -49.81 3.83 -5.34
C SER A 16 -49.62 5.14 -6.07
N ARG A 17 -50.62 5.45 -6.89
CA ARG A 17 -50.82 6.74 -7.54
C ARG A 17 -50.84 7.80 -6.44
N LEU A 18 -49.82 8.65 -6.32
CA LEU A 18 -49.88 10.01 -5.75
C LEU A 18 -48.52 10.73 -5.93
N THR A 19 -48.49 11.62 -6.92
CA THR A 19 -47.69 12.88 -7.02
C THR A 19 -46.36 12.99 -6.25
N ALA A 20 -45.23 12.87 -6.94
CA ALA A 20 -43.92 13.32 -6.44
C ALA A 20 -42.99 13.74 -7.60
N GLY A 21 -43.07 15.01 -8.01
CA GLY A 21 -42.11 15.65 -8.91
C GLY A 21 -40.86 16.10 -8.17
N THR A 22 -40.12 15.17 -7.55
CA THR A 22 -38.81 15.41 -6.95
C THR A 22 -37.72 14.93 -7.90
N LEU A 23 -37.23 15.81 -8.78
CA LEU A 23 -36.13 15.52 -9.70
C LEU A 23 -35.23 16.76 -9.79
N ALA A 24 -34.25 16.89 -8.88
CA ALA A 24 -32.97 17.61 -9.10
C ALA A 24 -32.09 17.77 -7.83
N LEU A 25 -31.81 16.71 -7.05
CA LEU A 25 -30.87 16.85 -5.91
C LEU A 25 -29.93 15.65 -5.66
N ALA A 26 -29.41 15.00 -6.71
CA ALA A 26 -28.53 13.83 -6.52
C ALA A 26 -27.22 13.84 -7.33
N VAL A 27 -26.71 15.01 -7.75
CA VAL A 27 -25.50 15.08 -8.62
C VAL A 27 -24.31 15.83 -7.97
N LEU A 28 -24.32 16.13 -6.67
CA LEU A 28 -23.25 16.96 -6.04
C LEU A 28 -22.28 16.25 -5.08
N ILE A 29 -22.37 14.93 -4.85
CA ILE A 29 -21.61 14.27 -3.75
C ILE A 29 -20.37 13.45 -4.24
N ALA A 30 -20.12 13.33 -5.55
CA ALA A 30 -19.09 12.40 -6.06
C ALA A 30 -17.63 12.94 -6.13
N ALA A 31 -17.32 14.14 -5.61
CA ALA A 31 -16.01 14.78 -5.82
C ALA A 31 -15.00 14.65 -4.64
N ALA A 32 -15.40 14.20 -3.46
CA ALA A 32 -14.56 14.30 -2.25
C ALA A 32 -13.65 13.09 -1.97
N SER A 33 -13.80 11.96 -2.67
CA SER A 33 -13.14 10.69 -2.29
C SER A 33 -11.73 10.49 -2.87
N GLN A 34 -11.28 11.36 -3.77
CA GLN A 34 -10.06 11.13 -4.55
C GLN A 34 -8.78 11.68 -3.90
N SER A 35 -8.91 12.50 -2.86
CA SER A 35 -7.79 13.18 -2.21
C SER A 35 -7.02 12.25 -1.25
N VAL A 36 -7.70 11.36 -0.54
CA VAL A 36 -7.08 10.51 0.49
C VAL A 36 -6.09 9.48 -0.10
N THR A 37 -6.29 9.02 -1.34
CA THR A 37 -5.43 8.03 -1.98
C THR A 37 -4.15 8.61 -2.60
N ARG A 38 -4.15 9.87 -3.05
CA ARG A 38 -2.96 10.47 -3.70
C ARG A 38 -1.84 10.86 -2.73
N HIS A 39 -2.17 11.19 -1.48
CA HIS A 39 -1.19 11.64 -0.50
C HIS A 39 -0.28 10.51 0.04
N ALA A 40 -0.69 9.25 -0.06
CA ALA A 40 0.13 8.11 0.35
C ALA A 40 1.23 7.74 -0.67
N GLU A 41 1.10 8.18 -1.93
CA GLU A 41 2.01 7.86 -3.02
C GLU A 41 3.11 8.92 -3.23
N ALA A 42 2.86 10.17 -2.82
CA ALA A 42 3.73 11.30 -3.15
C ALA A 42 4.98 11.45 -2.24
N ALA A 43 5.21 10.58 -1.26
CA ALA A 43 6.28 10.76 -0.27
C ALA A 43 7.66 10.21 -0.68
N GLY A 44 7.81 9.68 -1.91
CA GLY A 44 9.09 9.29 -2.51
C GLY A 44 8.84 8.79 -3.92
N GLY A 45 9.59 9.28 -4.91
CA GLY A 45 9.44 8.85 -6.31
C GLY A 45 9.32 7.33 -6.39
N ALA A 46 8.22 6.84 -6.98
CA ALA A 46 7.79 5.45 -6.86
C ALA A 46 8.94 4.50 -7.16
N GLY A 47 9.46 3.84 -6.11
CA GLY A 47 10.52 2.83 -6.21
C GLY A 47 11.88 3.21 -5.61
N ILE A 48 12.14 4.47 -5.24
CA ILE A 48 13.40 4.87 -4.56
C ILE A 48 13.27 4.64 -3.05
N CYS A 49 14.31 4.07 -2.44
CA CYS A 49 14.36 3.86 -1.00
C CYS A 49 14.56 5.16 -0.24
N ARG A 50 13.66 5.46 0.70
CA ARG A 50 13.74 6.59 1.62
C ARG A 50 14.53 6.19 2.87
N ARG A 51 15.63 6.89 3.12
CA ARG A 51 16.60 6.53 4.16
C ARG A 51 16.05 6.67 5.57
N ASP A 52 15.38 7.79 5.84
CA ASP A 52 14.66 8.06 7.09
C ASP A 52 13.64 6.96 7.42
N ALA A 53 12.85 6.54 6.42
CA ALA A 53 11.86 5.49 6.60
C ALA A 53 12.48 4.09 6.82
N ALA A 54 13.64 3.82 6.21
CA ALA A 54 14.38 2.58 6.44
C ALA A 54 14.95 2.51 7.87
N GLU A 55 15.54 3.60 8.37
CA GLU A 55 16.14 3.66 9.71
C GLU A 55 15.12 3.37 10.82
N VAL A 56 13.86 3.80 10.66
CA VAL A 56 12.75 3.53 11.59
C VAL A 56 12.47 2.02 11.75
N LEU A 57 12.90 1.16 10.82
CA LEU A 57 12.70 -0.28 10.92
C LEU A 57 13.59 -0.94 11.99
N ALA A 58 14.70 -0.30 12.39
CA ALA A 58 15.58 -0.85 13.41
C ALA A 58 14.84 -1.11 14.74
N GLY A 59 15.14 -2.24 15.37
CA GLY A 59 14.49 -2.68 16.61
C GLY A 59 13.09 -3.28 16.46
N LYS A 60 12.42 -3.13 15.31
CA LYS A 60 11.11 -3.77 15.04
C LYS A 60 11.27 -5.27 14.82
N LYS A 61 10.16 -6.01 14.96
CA LYS A 61 10.10 -7.42 14.52
C LYS A 61 10.28 -7.51 13.00
N ARG A 62 10.75 -8.65 12.52
CA ARG A 62 10.84 -8.97 11.10
C ARG A 62 9.52 -8.66 10.39
N ILE A 63 9.61 -7.93 9.28
CA ILE A 63 8.48 -7.58 8.43
C ILE A 63 8.55 -8.28 7.07
N THR A 64 7.42 -8.33 6.37
CA THR A 64 7.36 -8.84 5.00
C THR A 64 8.00 -7.86 4.01
N ASN A 65 8.43 -8.36 2.85
CA ASN A 65 8.95 -7.50 1.79
C ASN A 65 7.89 -6.49 1.30
N ALA A 66 6.61 -6.86 1.26
CA ALA A 66 5.54 -5.95 0.89
C ALA A 66 5.40 -4.78 1.87
N GLN A 67 5.49 -5.05 3.18
CA GLN A 67 5.49 -4.00 4.21
C GLN A 67 6.74 -3.13 4.10
N ALA A 68 7.91 -3.72 3.89
CA ALA A 68 9.16 -2.98 3.70
C ALA A 68 9.03 -1.99 2.54
N ARG A 69 8.56 -2.44 1.37
CA ARG A 69 8.32 -1.56 0.21
C ARG A 69 7.35 -0.42 0.52
N ARG A 70 6.23 -0.71 1.19
CA ARG A 70 5.24 0.32 1.56
C ARG A 70 5.80 1.36 2.53
N ILE A 71 6.61 0.94 3.51
CA ILE A 71 7.18 1.84 4.50
C ILE A 71 8.29 2.69 3.87
N THR A 72 9.21 2.06 3.15
CA THR A 72 10.43 2.73 2.66
C THR A 72 10.27 3.37 1.29
N GLY A 73 9.25 3.03 0.52
CA GLY A 73 9.10 3.45 -0.88
C GLY A 73 10.01 2.69 -1.86
N ALA A 74 10.88 1.80 -1.36
CA ALA A 74 11.78 1.02 -2.19
C ALA A 74 11.02 0.05 -3.12
N SER A 75 11.52 -0.14 -4.34
CA SER A 75 11.02 -1.17 -5.25
C SER A 75 11.62 -2.54 -4.95
N LEU A 76 12.86 -2.57 -4.46
CA LEU A 76 13.60 -3.79 -4.16
C LEU A 76 13.85 -3.96 -2.67
N VAL A 77 13.76 -5.21 -2.21
CA VAL A 77 14.00 -5.56 -0.81
C VAL A 77 14.96 -6.74 -0.75
N ARG A 78 16.04 -6.57 0.00
CA ARG A 78 16.99 -7.63 0.32
C ARG A 78 16.93 -7.92 1.82
N GLN A 79 16.69 -9.17 2.18
CA GLN A 79 16.66 -9.65 3.56
C GLN A 79 17.94 -10.42 3.84
N ILE A 80 18.67 -10.03 4.87
CA ILE A 80 19.93 -10.66 5.26
C ILE A 80 19.98 -10.95 6.76
N LYS A 81 20.90 -11.83 7.15
CA LYS A 81 21.29 -12.05 8.55
C LYS A 81 22.58 -11.28 8.88
N PRO A 82 22.82 -10.95 10.15
CA PRO A 82 24.11 -10.42 10.57
C PRO A 82 25.27 -11.33 10.14
N GLY A 83 26.31 -10.72 9.56
CA GLY A 83 27.48 -11.43 9.05
C GLY A 83 27.28 -12.22 7.75
N GLN A 84 26.09 -12.16 7.12
CA GLN A 84 25.85 -12.84 5.86
C GLN A 84 26.70 -12.19 4.74
N PRO A 85 27.52 -12.97 4.00
CA PRO A 85 28.32 -12.43 2.92
C PRO A 85 27.40 -11.96 1.79
N VAL A 86 27.60 -10.71 1.37
CA VAL A 86 26.88 -10.09 0.25
C VAL A 86 27.82 -9.20 -0.53
N THR A 87 27.57 -9.07 -1.82
CA THR A 87 28.23 -8.05 -2.66
C THR A 87 27.70 -6.65 -2.33
N MET A 88 28.62 -5.69 -2.34
CA MET A 88 28.38 -4.26 -2.06
C MET A 88 28.03 -3.49 -3.32
N ASP A 89 27.17 -4.06 -4.16
CA ASP A 89 26.54 -3.38 -5.29
C ASP A 89 25.60 -2.29 -4.76
N TYR A 90 25.62 -1.06 -5.29
CA TYR A 90 24.78 0.04 -4.79
C TYR A 90 23.56 0.26 -5.71
N ARG A 91 22.36 0.17 -5.12
CA ARG A 91 21.08 0.38 -5.81
C ARG A 91 20.17 1.28 -4.97
N GLN A 92 19.90 2.49 -5.48
CA GLN A 92 19.10 3.51 -4.78
C GLN A 92 17.66 3.04 -4.52
N GLU A 93 17.16 2.15 -5.36
CA GLU A 93 15.83 1.59 -5.31
C GLU A 93 15.68 0.41 -4.33
N ARG A 94 16.78 -0.02 -3.69
CA ARG A 94 16.83 -1.17 -2.80
C ARG A 94 16.92 -0.77 -1.34
N VAL A 95 16.09 -1.41 -0.51
CA VAL A 95 16.30 -1.48 0.93
C VAL A 95 16.91 -2.83 1.31
N THR A 96 17.98 -2.82 2.09
CA THR A 96 18.56 -4.01 2.72
C THR A 96 18.18 -4.02 4.20
N ILE A 97 17.51 -5.09 4.64
CA ILE A 97 17.05 -5.28 6.03
C ILE A 97 17.83 -6.43 6.64
N GLU A 98 18.52 -6.15 7.74
CA GLU A 98 19.26 -7.15 8.51
C GLU A 98 18.44 -7.60 9.70
N THR A 99 18.07 -8.88 9.72
CA THR A 99 17.27 -9.49 10.80
C THR A 99 18.11 -10.51 11.53
N ASP A 100 18.22 -10.38 12.86
CA ASP A 100 18.80 -11.41 13.70
C ASP A 100 17.86 -12.64 13.77
N PRO A 101 18.30 -13.82 13.33
CA PRO A 101 17.47 -15.02 13.37
C PRO A 101 17.16 -15.51 14.80
N LYS A 102 17.96 -15.16 15.80
CA LYS A 102 17.75 -15.59 17.19
C LYS A 102 16.61 -14.81 17.85
N THR A 103 16.63 -13.49 17.71
CA THR A 103 15.63 -12.60 18.32
C THR A 103 14.44 -12.31 17.39
N GLY A 104 14.59 -12.54 16.09
CA GLY A 104 13.59 -12.16 15.08
C GLY A 104 13.44 -10.65 14.90
N ARG A 105 14.39 -9.86 15.41
CA ARG A 105 14.37 -8.40 15.35
C ARG A 105 15.27 -7.88 14.24
N ILE A 106 14.86 -6.76 13.68
CA ILE A 106 15.65 -6.02 12.70
C ILE A 106 16.77 -5.31 13.46
N VAL A 107 18.02 -5.66 13.16
CA VAL A 107 19.21 -5.04 13.75
C VAL A 107 19.43 -3.67 13.11
N ARG A 108 19.29 -3.60 11.78
CA ARG A 108 19.40 -2.38 11.00
C ARG A 108 18.70 -2.53 9.65
N ALA A 109 18.36 -1.41 9.04
CA ALA A 109 17.92 -1.35 7.65
C ALA A 109 18.52 -0.11 6.98
N PHE A 110 18.91 -0.23 5.72
CA PHE A 110 19.59 0.82 4.98
C PHE A 110 19.26 0.74 3.48
N CYS A 111 19.29 1.89 2.81
CA CYS A 111 19.13 1.98 1.37
C CYS A 111 20.48 1.71 0.69
N GLY A 112 20.47 0.92 -0.38
CA GLY A 112 21.69 0.52 -1.09
C GLY A 112 21.70 -0.90 -1.58
#